data_AF-E6ZG41-F1
#
_entry.id   AF-E6ZG41-F1
#
_cell.length_a   1.000
_cell.length_b   1.000
_cell.length_c   1.000
_cell.angle_alpha   90.00
_cell.angle_beta   90.00
_cell.angle_gamma   90.00
#
_symmetry.space_group_name_H-M   'P 1'
#
loop_
_entity.id
_entity.type
_entity.pdbx_description
1 polymer ?
#
loop_
_entity_poly.entity_id
_entity_poly.type
_entity_poly.pdbx_seq_one_letter_code
_entity_poly.pdbx_strand_id
1 'polypeptide(L)'
;MTEQQGTPDQLPAEKGQGGAGATYKLVVFEFENFRGKKVELSGECKDAFEKTERVGSVIVESGPWVGFERPGFAGEQFVLEKGEYPRWSTWTNCQSSYNLSSFRPLKVDSADHKLHLFENAGFEGRKMEIVDDDVPSLWAYGFSDRVASAKVINGTWVGYMYPGYRGRQYVFEHGEFKHWNDWGATAPQIQSVRRVRDMQWHKRGCYIAPTPAPAPTPPNPNPNPNPNPTPNPNPNPTPHPKPQTQPQA
;
A
#
# COMPACT_ATOMS: atom_id res chain seq x y z
N MET A 1 -41.22 26.14 51.44
CA MET A 1 -40.36 24.95 51.55
C MET A 1 -39.70 24.77 50.20
N THR A 2 -38.39 24.98 50.16
CA THR A 2 -37.55 24.84 48.97
C THR A 2 -37.03 23.42 48.89
N GLU A 3 -37.33 22.69 47.81
CA GLU A 3 -36.65 21.45 47.47
C GLU A 3 -35.88 21.64 46.16
N GLN A 4 -34.55 21.57 46.31
CA GLN A 4 -33.58 21.42 45.25
C GLN A 4 -33.48 19.93 44.90
N GLN A 5 -33.44 19.60 43.61
CA GLN A 5 -32.96 18.34 43.01
C GLN A 5 -32.86 18.66 41.50
N GLY A 6 -31.77 18.45 40.76
CA GLY A 6 -30.50 17.76 40.93
C GLY A 6 -30.07 17.44 39.49
N THR A 7 -29.02 18.07 38.99
CA THR A 7 -28.48 17.90 37.63
C THR A 7 -28.06 16.45 37.36
N PRO A 8 -28.43 15.81 36.25
CA PRO A 8 -27.91 14.48 35.91
C PRO A 8 -26.46 14.58 35.41
N ASP A 9 -25.61 13.78 36.04
CA ASP A 9 -24.20 13.59 35.73
C ASP A 9 -23.92 13.27 34.26
N GLN A 10 -22.98 14.04 33.72
CA GLN A 10 -22.40 13.87 32.39
C GLN A 10 -21.31 12.81 32.49
N LEU A 11 -21.59 11.59 32.00
CA LEU A 11 -20.60 10.51 31.91
C LEU A 11 -19.43 10.94 31.02
N PRO A 12 -18.16 10.80 31.46
CA PRO A 12 -17.01 11.20 30.68
C PRO A 12 -16.79 10.25 29.50
N ALA A 13 -16.48 10.84 28.35
CA ALA A 13 -16.12 10.18 27.11
C ALA A 13 -15.10 9.06 27.34
N GLU A 14 -15.46 7.85 26.91
CA GLU A 14 -14.54 6.72 26.82
C GLU A 14 -13.36 7.11 25.93
N LYS A 15 -12.18 7.21 26.55
CA LYS A 15 -10.92 7.21 25.83
C LYS A 15 -10.78 5.86 25.15
N GLY A 16 -11.03 5.81 23.84
CA GLY A 16 -10.73 4.66 23.01
C GLY A 16 -9.27 4.25 23.18
N GLN A 17 -9.07 3.10 23.84
CA GLN A 17 -7.77 2.47 24.01
C GLN A 17 -7.19 2.13 22.62
N GLY A 18 -6.18 2.90 22.22
CA GLY A 18 -5.35 2.57 21.08
C GLY A 18 -4.40 1.44 21.45
N GLY A 19 -4.37 0.39 20.63
CA GLY A 19 -3.32 -0.62 20.65
C GLY A 19 -1.93 0.03 20.54
N ALA A 20 -0.95 -0.59 21.21
CA ALA A 20 0.39 -0.08 21.42
C ALA A 20 1.09 0.49 20.16
N GLY A 21 1.59 1.72 20.26
CA GLY A 21 2.81 2.19 19.60
C GLY A 21 2.82 2.50 18.10
N ALA A 22 1.73 2.28 17.36
CA ALA A 22 1.71 2.60 15.92
C ALA A 22 1.72 4.13 15.71
N THR A 23 2.87 4.66 15.30
CA THR A 23 2.99 6.08 14.91
C THR A 23 2.49 6.21 13.48
N TYR A 24 1.38 6.91 13.27
CA TYR A 24 0.87 7.20 11.94
C TYR A 24 1.48 8.51 11.42
N LYS A 25 1.86 8.53 10.14
CA LYS A 25 2.38 9.73 9.47
C LYS A 25 2.03 9.73 7.99
N LEU A 26 1.30 10.77 7.59
CA LEU A 26 0.90 11.07 6.23
C LEU A 26 1.35 12.48 5.88
N VAL A 27 1.94 12.65 4.70
CA VAL A 27 2.35 13.95 4.18
C VAL A 27 1.54 14.26 2.93
N VAL A 28 0.84 15.39 2.96
CA VAL A 28 0.01 15.89 1.86
C VAL A 28 0.75 17.06 1.21
N PHE A 29 0.78 17.08 -0.11
CA PHE A 29 1.39 18.13 -0.92
C PHE A 29 0.34 18.78 -1.81
N GLU A 30 0.48 20.09 -1.98
CA GLU A 30 -0.43 20.91 -2.77
C GLU A 30 -0.44 20.55 -4.26
N PHE A 31 0.73 20.23 -4.82
CA PHE A 31 0.87 19.88 -6.24
C PHE A 31 1.30 18.43 -6.45
N GLU A 32 1.14 17.95 -7.68
CA GLU A 32 1.67 16.65 -8.11
C GLU A 32 3.20 16.60 -7.93
N ASN A 33 3.74 15.38 -7.81
CA ASN A 33 5.16 15.08 -7.67
C ASN A 33 5.83 15.74 -6.45
N PHE A 34 5.10 15.79 -5.33
CA PHE A 34 5.58 16.20 -4.00
C PHE A 34 6.09 17.65 -3.95
N ARG A 35 5.35 18.57 -4.60
CA ARG A 35 5.69 19.99 -4.70
C ARG A 35 4.66 20.88 -4.01
N GLY A 36 5.05 22.14 -3.80
CA GLY A 36 4.20 23.15 -3.18
C GLY A 36 4.20 23.06 -1.66
N LYS A 37 3.16 23.61 -1.03
CA LYS A 37 3.00 23.53 0.42
C LYS A 37 2.90 22.07 0.86
N LYS A 38 3.61 21.72 1.95
CA LYS A 38 3.50 20.41 2.61
C LYS A 38 2.72 20.52 3.91
N VAL A 39 1.87 19.53 4.19
CA VAL A 39 1.10 19.38 5.42
C VAL A 39 1.33 17.98 5.97
N GLU A 40 1.86 17.89 7.19
CA GLU A 40 2.08 16.60 7.86
C GLU A 40 0.92 16.30 8.81
N LEU A 41 0.39 15.08 8.74
CA LEU A 41 -0.73 14.59 9.54
C LEU A 41 -0.29 13.35 10.32
N SER A 42 -0.51 13.37 11.64
CA SER A 42 -0.25 12.25 12.55
C SER A 42 -1.51 11.64 13.16
N GLY A 43 -2.67 12.22 12.85
CA GLY A 43 -3.99 11.76 13.28
C GLY A 43 -5.05 12.14 12.26
N GLU A 44 -6.32 11.98 12.63
CA GLU A 44 -7.44 12.30 11.75
C GLU A 44 -7.48 13.78 11.32
N CYS A 45 -7.93 14.03 10.10
CA CYS A 45 -8.10 15.34 9.49
C CYS A 45 -9.44 15.38 8.77
N LYS A 46 -10.42 16.07 9.34
CA LYS A 46 -11.80 16.13 8.81
C LYS A 46 -11.92 17.03 7.59
N ASP A 47 -11.03 18.00 7.44
CA ASP A 47 -10.93 18.82 6.24
C ASP A 47 -9.47 19.22 6.01
N ALA A 48 -8.90 18.77 4.89
CA ALA A 48 -7.54 19.11 4.47
C ALA A 48 -7.47 20.52 3.88
N PHE A 49 -8.59 21.06 3.39
CA PHE A 49 -8.63 22.37 2.75
C PHE A 49 -8.48 23.53 3.74
N GLU A 50 -8.68 23.28 5.04
CA GLU A 50 -8.32 24.22 6.11
C GLU A 50 -6.79 24.46 6.18
N LYS A 51 -5.98 23.52 5.65
CA LYS A 51 -4.52 23.52 5.76
C LYS A 51 -3.81 23.71 4.42
N THR A 52 -4.42 23.34 3.30
CA THR A 52 -3.86 23.45 1.95
C THR A 52 -4.96 23.77 0.94
N GLU A 53 -4.68 24.51 -0.14
CA GLU A 53 -5.73 24.85 -1.12
C GLU A 53 -6.21 23.65 -1.93
N ARG A 54 -5.33 22.64 -2.07
CA ARG A 54 -5.63 21.38 -2.74
C ARG A 54 -4.70 20.27 -2.29
N VAL A 55 -5.04 19.04 -2.71
CA VAL A 55 -4.22 17.84 -2.55
C VAL A 55 -3.80 17.35 -3.93
N GLY A 56 -2.52 17.55 -4.27
CA GLY A 56 -1.95 17.14 -5.55
C GLY A 56 -1.13 15.85 -5.48
N SER A 57 -0.46 15.59 -4.36
CA SER A 57 0.26 14.33 -4.13
C SER A 57 0.33 13.98 -2.64
N VAL A 58 0.59 12.71 -2.34
CA VAL A 58 0.56 12.17 -0.97
C VAL A 58 1.75 11.21 -0.75
N ILE A 59 2.39 11.28 0.41
CA ILE A 59 3.36 10.27 0.88
C ILE A 59 2.84 9.69 2.19
N VAL A 60 2.66 8.38 2.24
CA VAL A 60 2.36 7.64 3.46
C VAL A 60 3.67 7.13 4.03
N GLU A 61 4.20 7.80 5.05
CA GLU A 61 5.43 7.34 5.73
C GLU A 61 5.12 6.20 6.71
N SER A 62 3.99 6.28 7.41
CA SER A 62 3.50 5.25 8.33
C SER A 62 1.98 5.21 8.29
N GLY A 63 1.43 4.06 7.93
CA GLY A 63 0.01 3.85 7.67
C GLY A 63 -0.45 2.46 8.12
N PRO A 64 -1.52 1.91 7.52
CA PRO A 64 -2.29 2.48 6.42
C PRO A 64 -3.19 3.65 6.87
N TRP A 65 -3.61 4.45 5.89
CA TRP A 65 -4.60 5.51 6.03
C TRP A 65 -5.79 5.23 5.13
N VAL A 66 -6.94 5.83 5.46
CA VAL A 66 -8.04 5.97 4.51
C VAL A 66 -8.28 7.46 4.24
N GLY A 67 -8.22 7.82 2.96
CA GLY A 67 -8.60 9.13 2.46
C GLY A 67 -10.02 9.11 1.92
N PHE A 68 -10.70 10.26 1.95
CA PHE A 68 -12.06 10.40 1.46
C PHE A 68 -12.18 11.57 0.50
N GLU A 69 -13.06 11.41 -0.48
CA GLU A 69 -13.38 12.43 -1.48
C GLU A 69 -13.84 13.75 -0.85
N ARG A 70 -14.69 13.71 0.18
CA ARG A 70 -15.32 14.89 0.80
C ARG A 70 -14.87 15.09 2.25
N PRO A 71 -15.03 16.30 2.80
CA PRO A 71 -14.82 16.56 4.21
C PRO A 71 -15.68 15.67 5.10
N GLY A 72 -15.25 15.47 6.36
CA GLY A 72 -15.99 14.70 7.35
C GLY A 72 -16.06 13.20 7.07
N PHE A 73 -15.07 12.64 6.38
CA PHE A 73 -14.96 11.20 6.07
C PHE A 73 -16.09 10.68 5.15
N ALA A 74 -16.50 11.51 4.19
CA ALA A 74 -17.63 11.20 3.31
C ALA A 74 -17.21 11.02 1.84
N GLY A 75 -18.02 10.29 1.08
CA GLY A 75 -17.82 10.08 -0.35
C GLY A 75 -16.98 8.85 -0.66
N GLU A 76 -16.32 8.87 -1.83
CA GLU A 76 -15.44 7.78 -2.23
C GLU A 76 -14.28 7.60 -1.24
N GLN A 77 -13.93 6.33 -0.97
CA GLN A 77 -12.88 5.96 -0.03
C GLN A 77 -11.63 5.48 -0.79
N PHE A 78 -10.45 5.83 -0.28
CA PHE A 78 -9.16 5.47 -0.86
C PHE A 78 -8.26 4.91 0.22
N VAL A 79 -7.93 3.62 0.14
CA VAL A 79 -6.94 3.02 1.05
C VAL A 79 -5.54 3.39 0.59
N LEU A 80 -4.80 4.05 1.48
CA LEU A 80 -3.45 4.58 1.26
C LEU A 80 -2.48 3.78 2.13
N GLU A 81 -1.81 2.82 1.50
CA GLU A 81 -0.76 2.02 2.12
C GLU A 81 0.58 2.79 2.12
N LYS A 82 1.58 2.31 2.85
CA LYS A 82 2.90 2.95 2.90
C LYS A 82 3.47 3.08 1.48
N GLY A 83 3.81 4.29 1.08
CA GLY A 83 4.30 4.55 -0.27
C GLY A 83 4.14 5.99 -0.73
N GLU A 84 4.46 6.19 -2.00
CA GLU A 84 4.45 7.46 -2.69
C GLU A 84 3.34 7.50 -3.73
N TYR A 85 2.48 8.51 -3.65
CA TYR A 85 1.37 8.74 -4.56
C TYR A 85 1.55 10.10 -5.25
N PRO A 86 2.31 10.15 -6.36
CA PRO A 86 2.74 11.40 -6.98
C PRO A 86 1.60 12.20 -7.65
N ARG A 87 0.42 11.61 -7.83
CA ARG A 87 -0.74 12.27 -8.43
C ARG A 87 -2.05 11.56 -8.13
N TRP A 88 -3.17 12.23 -8.39
CA TRP A 88 -4.49 11.72 -8.04
C TRP A 88 -4.83 10.34 -8.62
N SER A 89 -4.41 10.06 -9.85
CA SER A 89 -4.66 8.80 -10.52
C SER A 89 -3.93 7.60 -9.89
N THR A 90 -3.01 7.82 -8.93
CA THR A 90 -2.25 6.76 -8.26
C THR A 90 -2.93 6.22 -7.00
N TRP A 91 -3.93 6.93 -6.44
CA TRP A 91 -4.71 6.45 -5.29
C TRP A 91 -6.14 6.02 -5.63
N THR A 92 -6.65 6.37 -6.82
CA THR A 92 -7.99 5.96 -7.27
C THR A 92 -7.94 4.76 -8.21
N ASN A 93 -8.86 3.81 -8.00
CA ASN A 93 -9.04 2.62 -8.83
C ASN A 93 -10.22 2.74 -9.80
N CYS A 94 -10.96 3.85 -9.80
CA CYS A 94 -12.08 4.09 -10.71
C CYS A 94 -12.01 5.41 -11.47
N GLN A 95 -11.04 6.28 -11.13
CA GLN A 95 -10.82 7.59 -11.76
C GLN A 95 -12.05 8.51 -11.76
N SER A 96 -13.02 8.27 -10.87
CA SER A 96 -14.29 9.01 -10.84
C SER A 96 -14.18 10.38 -10.15
N SER A 97 -13.22 10.52 -9.24
CA SER A 97 -12.94 11.75 -8.53
C SER A 97 -11.44 11.92 -8.33
N TYR A 98 -10.96 13.15 -8.50
CA TYR A 98 -9.59 13.54 -8.18
C TYR A 98 -9.48 14.18 -6.79
N ASN A 99 -10.62 14.43 -6.13
CA ASN A 99 -10.66 15.12 -4.85
C ASN A 99 -10.27 14.20 -3.70
N LEU A 100 -9.53 14.77 -2.76
CA LEU A 100 -9.14 14.12 -1.52
C LEU A 100 -9.15 15.19 -0.43
N SER A 101 -10.10 15.07 0.51
CA SER A 101 -10.48 16.18 1.39
C SER A 101 -10.39 15.83 2.87
N SER A 102 -10.49 14.56 3.24
CA SER A 102 -10.36 14.15 4.64
C SER A 102 -9.63 12.82 4.77
N PHE A 103 -9.00 12.61 5.92
CA PHE A 103 -8.08 11.49 6.17
C PHE A 103 -8.22 10.98 7.58
N ARG A 104 -8.13 9.67 7.79
CA ARG A 104 -7.90 9.11 9.12
C ARG A 104 -6.95 7.92 9.06
N PRO A 105 -6.19 7.66 10.15
CA PRO A 105 -5.52 6.39 10.34
C PRO A 105 -6.50 5.23 10.20
N LEU A 106 -6.08 4.17 9.52
CA LEU A 106 -6.84 2.93 9.44
C LEU A 106 -6.24 1.93 10.42
N LYS A 107 -7.05 1.48 11.38
CA LYS A 107 -6.62 0.49 12.36
C LYS A 107 -6.55 -0.88 11.71
N VAL A 108 -5.45 -1.58 11.94
CA VAL A 108 -5.22 -2.95 11.48
C VAL A 108 -4.77 -3.73 12.71
N ASP A 109 -5.74 -4.23 13.47
CA ASP A 109 -5.58 -4.82 14.80
C ASP A 109 -6.07 -6.27 14.81
N SER A 110 -5.52 -7.12 13.94
CA SER A 110 -5.81 -8.55 13.99
C SER A 110 -4.75 -9.40 13.32
N ALA A 111 -4.34 -10.48 13.98
CA ALA A 111 -3.42 -11.46 13.42
C ALA A 111 -4.14 -12.38 12.42
N ASP A 112 -5.43 -12.62 12.65
CA ASP A 112 -6.34 -13.41 11.84
C ASP A 112 -7.41 -12.53 11.20
N HIS A 113 -7.93 -12.98 10.05
CA HIS A 113 -8.91 -12.23 9.28
C HIS A 113 -10.08 -13.13 8.96
N LYS A 114 -11.29 -12.69 9.30
CA LYS A 114 -12.52 -13.41 8.98
C LYS A 114 -13.66 -12.48 8.59
N LEU A 115 -14.21 -12.70 7.40
CA LEU A 115 -15.28 -11.92 6.80
C LEU A 115 -16.42 -12.82 6.32
N HIS A 116 -17.65 -12.43 6.62
CA HIS A 116 -18.87 -13.01 6.03
C HIS A 116 -19.52 -11.99 5.11
N LEU A 117 -19.78 -12.40 3.86
CA LEU A 117 -20.55 -11.64 2.89
C LEU A 117 -21.91 -12.30 2.66
N PHE A 118 -22.95 -11.50 2.49
CA PHE A 118 -24.32 -11.96 2.29
C PHE A 118 -24.96 -11.28 1.08
N GLU A 119 -25.70 -12.06 0.30
CA GLU A 119 -26.35 -11.60 -0.93
C GLU A 119 -27.48 -10.60 -0.66
N ASN A 120 -28.20 -10.76 0.45
CA ASN A 120 -29.30 -9.88 0.86
C ASN A 120 -28.94 -9.03 2.08
N ALA A 121 -29.71 -7.97 2.31
CA ALA A 121 -29.60 -7.16 3.52
C ALA A 121 -30.00 -7.99 4.76
N GLY A 122 -29.60 -7.55 5.96
CA GLY A 122 -29.98 -8.23 7.21
C GLY A 122 -29.35 -9.61 7.42
N PHE A 123 -28.26 -9.92 6.73
CA PHE A 123 -27.52 -11.19 6.78
C PHE A 123 -28.29 -12.40 6.22
N GLU A 124 -29.11 -12.16 5.20
CA GLU A 124 -29.93 -13.17 4.54
C GLU A 124 -29.38 -13.61 3.17
N GLY A 125 -29.99 -14.65 2.61
CA GLY A 125 -29.64 -15.18 1.28
C GLY A 125 -28.37 -16.01 1.29
N ARG A 126 -27.70 -16.10 0.14
CA ARG A 126 -26.42 -16.84 0.03
C ARG A 126 -25.35 -16.16 0.88
N LYS A 127 -24.56 -16.96 1.58
CA LYS A 127 -23.45 -16.54 2.43
C LYS A 127 -22.12 -17.03 1.86
N MET A 128 -21.11 -16.17 1.88
CA MET A 128 -19.71 -16.54 1.63
C MET A 128 -18.89 -16.24 2.89
N GLU A 129 -18.07 -17.19 3.32
CA GLU A 129 -17.09 -16.99 4.40
C GLU A 129 -15.68 -16.94 3.79
N ILE A 130 -14.90 -15.94 4.19
CA ILE A 130 -13.51 -15.73 3.77
C ILE A 130 -12.66 -15.67 5.03
N VAL A 131 -11.67 -16.55 5.13
CA VAL A 131 -10.76 -16.65 6.28
C VAL A 131 -9.33 -16.58 5.77
N ASP A 132 -8.56 -15.61 6.27
CA ASP A 132 -7.13 -15.46 6.01
C ASP A 132 -6.72 -15.55 4.53
N ASP A 133 -7.59 -15.13 3.62
CA ASP A 133 -7.33 -15.11 2.18
C ASP A 133 -7.80 -13.81 1.51
N ASP A 134 -7.20 -13.47 0.38
CA ASP A 134 -7.68 -12.39 -0.49
C ASP A 134 -8.43 -12.99 -1.68
N VAL A 135 -9.57 -12.40 -2.04
CA VAL A 135 -10.45 -12.92 -3.10
C VAL A 135 -10.49 -11.93 -4.27
N PRO A 136 -9.68 -12.15 -5.32
CA PRO A 136 -9.66 -11.27 -6.49
C PRO A 136 -10.91 -11.39 -7.38
N SER A 137 -11.75 -12.41 -7.17
CA SER A 137 -13.03 -12.58 -7.88
C SER A 137 -14.00 -13.41 -7.03
N LEU A 138 -15.10 -12.81 -6.59
CA LEU A 138 -16.17 -13.53 -5.86
C LEU A 138 -16.80 -14.63 -6.74
N TRP A 139 -16.86 -14.41 -8.06
CA TRP A 139 -17.35 -15.38 -9.04
C TRP A 139 -16.54 -16.68 -9.06
N ALA A 140 -15.23 -16.63 -8.80
CA ALA A 140 -14.37 -17.81 -8.77
C ALA A 140 -14.76 -18.80 -7.64
N TYR A 141 -15.52 -18.32 -6.66
CA TYR A 141 -16.02 -19.09 -5.53
C TYR A 141 -17.54 -19.34 -5.61
N GLY A 142 -18.15 -19.15 -6.80
CA GLY A 142 -19.57 -19.42 -7.03
C GLY A 142 -20.52 -18.39 -6.41
N PHE A 143 -20.00 -17.25 -5.94
CA PHE A 143 -20.80 -16.13 -5.48
C PHE A 143 -21.20 -15.22 -6.66
N SER A 144 -21.98 -14.16 -6.40
CA SER A 144 -22.37 -13.16 -7.40
C SER A 144 -21.64 -11.84 -7.18
N ASP A 145 -21.94 -10.83 -8.00
CA ASP A 145 -21.52 -9.44 -7.78
C ASP A 145 -22.37 -8.71 -6.74
N ARG A 146 -23.40 -9.36 -6.20
CA ARG A 146 -24.33 -8.75 -5.24
C ARG A 146 -23.93 -9.07 -3.81
N VAL A 147 -23.55 -8.05 -3.05
CA VAL A 147 -23.29 -8.10 -1.60
C VAL A 147 -24.08 -7.00 -0.93
N ALA A 148 -25.08 -7.37 -0.13
CA ALA A 148 -26.02 -6.43 0.48
C ALA A 148 -25.92 -6.32 2.01
N SER A 149 -25.26 -7.28 2.67
CA SER A 149 -24.82 -7.14 4.06
C SER A 149 -23.51 -7.90 4.30
N ALA A 150 -22.79 -7.53 5.36
CA ALA A 150 -21.49 -8.12 5.70
C ALA A 150 -21.26 -8.17 7.22
N LYS A 151 -20.53 -9.17 7.69
CA LYS A 151 -20.02 -9.23 9.07
C LYS A 151 -18.51 -9.38 9.06
N VAL A 152 -17.81 -8.41 9.61
CA VAL A 152 -16.37 -8.46 9.81
C VAL A 152 -16.15 -9.03 11.19
N ILE A 153 -15.80 -10.32 11.24
CA ILE A 153 -15.53 -11.01 12.49
C ILE A 153 -14.17 -10.57 13.01
N ASN A 154 -13.12 -10.66 12.18
CA ASN A 154 -11.76 -10.27 12.53
C ASN A 154 -11.06 -9.58 11.35
N GLY A 155 -10.11 -8.70 11.66
CA GLY A 155 -9.29 -7.97 10.71
C GLY A 155 -10.00 -6.81 10.00
N THR A 156 -9.24 -6.09 9.17
CA THR A 156 -9.73 -4.98 8.34
C THR A 156 -9.66 -5.36 6.88
N TRP A 157 -10.72 -5.07 6.12
CA TRP A 157 -10.87 -5.49 4.74
C TRP A 157 -11.21 -4.32 3.81
N VAL A 158 -10.93 -4.50 2.51
CA VAL A 158 -11.37 -3.58 1.46
C VAL A 158 -12.12 -4.37 0.40
N GLY A 159 -13.39 -4.03 0.20
CA GLY A 159 -14.20 -4.52 -0.91
C GLY A 159 -14.10 -3.60 -2.12
N TYR A 160 -14.21 -4.18 -3.32
CA TYR A 160 -14.09 -3.49 -4.59
C TYR A 160 -15.26 -3.82 -5.52
N MET A 161 -15.73 -2.83 -6.27
CA MET A 161 -16.85 -3.00 -7.20
C MET A 161 -16.60 -4.05 -8.30
N TYR A 162 -15.35 -4.21 -8.74
CA TYR A 162 -14.98 -5.08 -9.85
C TYR A 162 -13.93 -6.14 -9.46
N PRO A 163 -13.81 -7.25 -10.22
CA PRO A 163 -12.76 -8.23 -10.01
C PRO A 163 -11.36 -7.62 -10.17
N GLY A 164 -10.39 -8.19 -9.46
CA GLY A 164 -8.99 -7.77 -9.47
C GLY A 164 -8.73 -6.47 -8.71
N TYR A 165 -9.52 -6.17 -7.66
CA TYR A 165 -9.36 -5.01 -6.79
C TYR A 165 -9.53 -3.66 -7.51
N ARG A 166 -10.48 -3.60 -8.46
CA ARG A 166 -10.74 -2.42 -9.31
C ARG A 166 -12.07 -1.75 -8.98
N GLY A 167 -12.22 -0.49 -9.40
CA GLY A 167 -13.42 0.29 -9.13
C GLY A 167 -13.37 0.95 -7.75
N ARG A 168 -14.53 1.39 -7.25
CA ARG A 168 -14.63 2.04 -5.93
C ARG A 168 -14.25 1.07 -4.82
N GLN A 169 -13.66 1.62 -3.77
CA GLN A 169 -13.22 0.89 -2.58
C GLN A 169 -14.18 1.13 -1.43
N TYR A 170 -14.40 0.10 -0.60
CA TYR A 170 -15.21 0.16 0.60
C TYR A 170 -14.46 -0.50 1.75
N VAL A 171 -14.17 0.27 2.79
CA VAL A 171 -13.47 -0.23 3.99
C VAL A 171 -14.47 -0.93 4.91
N PHE A 172 -14.08 -2.10 5.38
CA PHE A 172 -14.81 -2.93 6.32
C PHE A 172 -13.93 -3.14 7.56
N GLU A 173 -14.17 -2.35 8.60
CA GLU A 173 -13.60 -2.54 9.94
C GLU A 173 -14.47 -3.52 10.75
N HIS A 174 -13.96 -4.00 11.89
CA HIS A 174 -14.69 -4.93 12.76
C HIS A 174 -16.12 -4.44 13.06
N GLY A 175 -17.11 -5.30 12.82
CA GLY A 175 -18.51 -4.96 13.04
C GLY A 175 -19.49 -5.65 12.09
N GLU A 176 -20.75 -5.27 12.25
CA GLU A 176 -21.88 -5.79 11.49
C GLU A 176 -22.48 -4.69 10.60
N PHE A 177 -22.60 -4.97 9.29
CA PHE A 177 -23.13 -4.06 8.29
C PHE A 177 -24.39 -4.67 7.70
N LYS A 178 -25.56 -4.22 8.14
CA LYS A 178 -26.86 -4.82 7.79
C LYS A 178 -27.33 -4.41 6.40
N HIS A 179 -26.82 -3.31 5.86
CA HIS A 179 -27.19 -2.78 4.56
C HIS A 179 -25.99 -2.15 3.86
N TRP A 180 -25.98 -2.11 2.52
CA TRP A 180 -24.85 -1.57 1.75
C TRP A 180 -24.57 -0.08 1.95
N ASN A 181 -25.53 0.65 2.51
CA ASN A 181 -25.36 2.04 2.89
C ASN A 181 -24.40 2.18 4.10
N ASP A 182 -24.29 1.15 4.94
CA ASP A 182 -23.49 1.18 6.17
C ASP A 182 -21.99 1.28 5.87
N TRP A 183 -21.54 0.82 4.70
CA TRP A 183 -20.16 1.00 4.21
C TRP A 183 -20.03 2.07 3.12
N GLY A 184 -21.08 2.89 2.93
CA GLY A 184 -21.07 4.03 2.00
C GLY A 184 -21.23 3.68 0.52
N ALA A 185 -21.71 2.48 0.18
CA ALA A 185 -22.05 2.14 -1.20
C ALA A 185 -23.43 2.66 -1.59
N THR A 186 -23.63 3.00 -2.86
CA THR A 186 -24.93 3.41 -3.42
C THR A 186 -25.71 2.24 -4.01
N ALA A 187 -25.04 1.10 -4.24
CA ALA A 187 -25.60 -0.14 -4.74
C ALA A 187 -24.85 -1.32 -4.11
N PRO A 188 -25.49 -2.50 -3.96
CA PRO A 188 -24.88 -3.67 -3.33
C PRO A 188 -23.92 -4.41 -4.27
N GLN A 189 -22.98 -3.71 -4.90
CA GLN A 189 -22.05 -4.31 -5.87
C GLN A 189 -20.64 -4.45 -5.31
N ILE A 190 -20.20 -5.69 -5.08
CA ILE A 190 -18.83 -6.05 -4.69
C ILE A 190 -18.45 -7.31 -5.46
N GLN A 191 -17.26 -7.34 -6.06
CA GLN A 191 -16.78 -8.46 -6.87
C GLN A 191 -15.38 -8.93 -6.51
N SER A 192 -14.65 -8.19 -5.69
CA SER A 192 -13.43 -8.66 -5.07
C SER A 192 -13.24 -8.03 -3.70
N VAL A 193 -12.49 -8.71 -2.83
CA VAL A 193 -12.20 -8.25 -1.48
C VAL A 193 -10.80 -8.71 -1.10
N ARG A 194 -10.06 -7.87 -0.38
CA ARG A 194 -8.75 -8.23 0.17
C ARG A 194 -8.61 -7.75 1.60
N ARG A 195 -7.67 -8.34 2.31
CA ARG A 195 -7.27 -7.85 3.63
C ARG A 195 -6.45 -6.57 3.50
N VAL A 196 -6.65 -5.64 4.41
CA VAL A 196 -5.73 -4.53 4.62
C VAL A 196 -4.59 -5.07 5.46
N ARG A 197 -3.36 -4.94 4.96
CA ARG A 197 -2.17 -5.37 5.70
C ARG A 197 -1.26 -4.17 5.92
N ASP A 198 -0.76 -4.04 7.13
CA ASP A 198 0.40 -3.18 7.35
C ASP A 198 1.65 -3.89 6.78
N MET A 199 2.29 -3.25 5.79
CA MET A 199 3.57 -3.72 5.23
C MET A 199 4.68 -3.85 6.29
N GLN A 200 4.55 -3.21 7.46
CA GLN A 200 5.51 -3.36 8.55
C GLN A 200 5.44 -4.74 9.24
N TRP A 201 4.28 -5.43 9.20
CA TRP A 201 4.08 -6.69 9.93
C TRP A 201 3.78 -7.90 9.02
N HIS A 202 3.27 -7.69 7.81
CA HIS A 202 2.92 -8.79 6.88
C HIS A 202 3.73 -8.73 5.59
N LYS A 203 4.81 -9.52 5.50
CA LYS A 203 5.69 -9.59 4.31
C LYS A 203 5.17 -10.47 3.16
N ARG A 204 4.07 -11.20 3.34
CA ARG A 204 3.49 -12.11 2.32
C ARG A 204 2.22 -11.51 1.72
N GLY A 205 2.14 -11.44 0.39
CA GLY A 205 0.93 -11.04 -0.34
C GLY A 205 0.79 -9.54 -0.66
N CYS A 206 1.80 -8.71 -0.37
CA CYS A 206 1.81 -7.30 -0.77
C CYS A 206 2.04 -7.17 -2.28
N TYR A 207 1.31 -6.28 -2.95
CA TYR A 207 1.65 -5.87 -4.31
C TYR A 207 2.96 -5.09 -4.26
N ILE A 208 4.07 -5.76 -4.60
CA ILE A 208 5.36 -5.10 -4.78
C ILE A 208 5.34 -4.49 -6.17
N ALA A 209 5.28 -3.15 -6.25
CA ALA A 209 5.52 -2.47 -7.52
C ALA A 209 6.91 -2.91 -8.04
N PRO A 210 7.05 -3.30 -9.31
CA PRO A 210 8.33 -3.73 -9.84
C PRO A 210 9.37 -2.63 -9.62
N THR A 211 10.51 -3.01 -9.04
CA THR A 211 11.64 -2.10 -8.82
C THR A 211 11.99 -1.40 -10.14
N PRO A 212 12.17 -0.07 -10.17
CA PRO A 212 12.63 0.61 -11.37
C PRO A 212 13.92 -0.05 -11.86
N ALA A 213 13.96 -0.43 -13.13
CA ALA A 213 15.17 -0.98 -13.73
C ALA A 213 16.32 0.01 -13.50
N PRO A 214 17.51 -0.45 -13.06
CA PRO A 214 18.66 0.43 -12.91
C PRO A 214 18.93 1.13 -14.24
N ALA A 215 19.18 2.44 -14.18
CA ALA A 215 19.51 3.23 -15.36
C ALA A 215 20.69 2.57 -16.11
N PRO A 216 20.66 2.52 -17.46
CA PRO A 216 21.76 1.97 -18.23
C PRO A 216 23.04 2.73 -17.88
N THR A 217 24.07 2.00 -17.45
CA THR A 217 25.40 2.56 -17.20
C THR A 217 25.91 3.22 -18.48
N PRO A 218 26.34 4.50 -18.45
CA PRO A 218 26.91 5.14 -19.62
C PRO A 218 28.14 4.36 -20.12
N PRO A 219 28.34 4.25 -21.45
CA PRO A 219 29.47 3.53 -22.00
C PRO A 219 30.78 4.15 -21.54
N ASN A 220 31.68 3.30 -21.04
CA ASN A 220 33.00 3.68 -20.53
C ASN A 220 33.83 4.34 -21.66
N PRO A 221 34.22 5.62 -21.54
CA PRO A 221 34.95 6.32 -22.58
C PRO A 221 36.46 6.12 -22.39
N ASN A 222 36.97 4.89 -22.36
CA ASN A 222 38.41 4.69 -22.52
C ASN A 222 38.81 3.24 -22.85
N PRO A 223 39.17 2.92 -24.11
CA PRO A 223 40.07 1.82 -24.41
C PRO A 223 41.50 2.33 -24.14
N ASN A 224 42.06 1.97 -22.99
CA ASN A 224 43.45 2.27 -22.66
C ASN A 224 44.39 1.69 -23.76
N PRO A 225 45.29 2.46 -24.38
CA PRO A 225 46.25 1.93 -25.34
C PRO A 225 47.28 1.05 -24.62
N ASN A 226 47.36 -0.20 -25.06
CA ASN A 226 48.32 -1.21 -24.62
C ASN A 226 49.77 -0.66 -24.57
N PRO A 227 50.53 -0.82 -23.46
CA PRO A 227 51.96 -0.52 -23.46
C PRO A 227 52.72 -1.61 -24.21
N ASN A 228 53.48 -1.17 -25.21
CA ASN A 228 54.40 -1.94 -26.06
C ASN A 228 55.27 -2.96 -25.27
N PRO A 229 55.51 -4.20 -25.77
CA PRO A 229 56.40 -5.14 -25.11
C PRO A 229 57.88 -4.76 -25.30
N THR A 230 58.65 -4.88 -24.23
CA THR A 230 60.09 -4.65 -24.15
C THR A 230 60.91 -5.63 -25.01
N PRO A 231 62.10 -5.26 -25.53
CA PRO A 231 62.97 -6.18 -26.28
C PRO A 231 63.69 -7.17 -25.35
N ASN A 232 63.72 -8.43 -25.75
CA ASN A 232 64.37 -9.53 -25.03
C ASN A 232 65.92 -9.45 -25.16
N PRO A 233 66.71 -9.60 -24.08
CA PRO A 233 68.16 -9.69 -24.19
C PRO A 233 68.59 -11.15 -24.46
N ASN A 234 69.32 -11.36 -25.55
CA ASN A 234 69.94 -12.62 -25.93
C ASN A 234 71.13 -12.98 -25.02
N PRO A 235 71.31 -14.25 -24.64
CA PRO A 235 72.67 -14.78 -24.51
C PRO A 235 72.79 -16.23 -24.98
N ASN A 236 73.74 -16.54 -25.88
CA ASN A 236 74.98 -17.24 -25.52
C ASN A 236 75.91 -17.46 -26.74
N PRO A 237 77.25 -17.50 -26.57
CA PRO A 237 78.22 -17.84 -27.61
C PRO A 237 78.51 -19.35 -27.70
N THR A 238 78.87 -19.79 -28.91
CA THR A 238 79.30 -21.15 -29.28
C THR A 238 80.67 -21.54 -28.72
N PRO A 239 80.90 -22.81 -28.32
CA PRO A 239 82.25 -23.33 -28.04
C PRO A 239 82.92 -23.96 -29.28
N HIS A 240 84.21 -23.65 -29.48
CA HIS A 240 85.09 -24.25 -30.49
C HIS A 240 85.50 -25.71 -30.18
N PRO A 241 85.86 -26.52 -31.21
CA PRO A 241 86.18 -27.94 -31.07
C PRO A 241 87.64 -28.21 -30.64
N LYS A 242 87.86 -29.31 -29.91
CA LYS A 242 89.19 -29.86 -29.57
C LYS A 242 89.63 -30.92 -30.60
N PRO A 243 90.94 -31.04 -30.90
CA PRO A 243 91.46 -32.05 -31.84
C PRO A 243 91.76 -33.38 -31.12
N GLN A 244 91.47 -34.50 -31.79
CA GLN A 244 91.99 -35.81 -31.42
C GLN A 244 92.77 -36.43 -32.58
N THR A 245 93.99 -36.83 -32.24
CA THR A 245 95.06 -37.44 -33.01
C THR A 245 94.79 -38.90 -33.34
N GLN A 246 95.14 -39.33 -34.56
CA GLN A 246 95.38 -40.73 -34.94
C GLN A 246 96.67 -41.26 -34.30
N PRO A 247 96.81 -42.59 -34.21
CA PRO A 247 97.83 -43.22 -35.08
C PRO A 247 97.39 -44.52 -35.78
N GLN A 248 98.22 -44.87 -36.76
CA GLN A 248 98.17 -45.93 -37.75
C GLN A 248 98.24 -47.36 -37.19
N ALA A 249 97.56 -48.29 -37.88
CA ALA A 249 98.17 -49.43 -38.61
C ALA A 249 97.12 -50.02 -39.56
#